data_AF-A0A9Q9N137-F1
#
_entry.id   AF-A0A9Q9N137-F1
#
_cell.length_a   1.000
_cell.length_b   1.000
_cell.length_c   1.000
_cell.angle_alpha   90.00
_cell.angle_beta   90.00
_cell.angle_gamma   90.00
#
_symmetry.space_group_name_H-M   'P 1'
#
loop_
_entity.id
_entity.type
_entity.pdbx_description
1 polymer ?
#
loop_
_entity_poly.entity_id
_entity_poly.type
_entity_poly.pdbx_seq_one_letter_code
_entity_poly.pdbx_strand_id
1 'polypeptide(L)'
;MRNVARKGDPTSTGGMIQEGDSSWLSEGSPTTYIGMIATCPACKVGQGPIVAVGPRSIIGPGGPVALQGDYVACGCPSMSNVILPAQGTTVGDNMGPRAKTASTPVEPPASTLADSQPASALADSVTTPLVPKPLPLVDLLETRIGVFFDGTQNNMHNSKLREQCERASDAVCSSIEKLIGAGTSYDNGLTNVARLHNAYTGKAIYIEGIGTQSGLADDTKGLALGIGGTGVIMKAQMGLDQLTAHVQSLPPGSVVVDVFGFSRGAAAARHFINKLLALNLGRPLRVGFVGLFDTVAAIGSAADGLDTSDDNNLGVSLYLAPGCADQVVQLTAHHEYRVNFALNSISSTHREIPLYGAHSDIGGGYLAGEERIPIARPYEVTMMVGDQEALKAFKSEASKRYYEAQKVYQAYLATPSQLKDELHQYSIPTPSGGRTGYIANTVMTRYVKPELQLLAGHLMRQLAAESGVPILELTETIPDELAAIFTAYQAAATTGGLPTLTPEQEHLIMTQYAHCSDSWVTSAGIFVNAPAPSRIRRVYQQQQGK
;
A
#
# COMPACT_ATOMS: atom_id res chain seq x y z
N MET A 1 29.35 -3.82 17.09
CA MET A 1 29.96 -5.05 16.54
C MET A 1 29.18 -6.26 17.03
N ARG A 2 28.50 -6.99 16.13
CA ARG A 2 27.67 -8.16 16.44
C ARG A 2 27.99 -9.30 15.48
N ASN A 3 27.88 -10.55 15.93
CA ASN A 3 28.17 -11.71 15.09
C ASN A 3 26.96 -12.09 14.22
N VAL A 4 27.23 -12.64 13.04
CA VAL A 4 26.22 -13.18 12.13
C VAL A 4 25.62 -14.48 12.70
N ALA A 5 24.29 -14.57 12.71
CA ALA A 5 23.55 -15.75 13.14
C ALA A 5 23.41 -16.77 12.01
N ARG A 6 23.46 -18.04 12.38
CA ARG A 6 23.44 -19.18 11.46
C ARG A 6 22.49 -20.24 11.98
N LYS A 7 22.04 -21.11 11.06
CA LYS A 7 21.28 -22.30 11.43
C LYS A 7 22.07 -23.13 12.44
N GLY A 8 21.43 -23.48 13.56
CA GLY A 8 22.03 -24.23 14.66
C GLY A 8 22.60 -23.38 15.79
N ASP A 9 22.73 -22.06 15.64
CA ASP A 9 23.17 -21.20 16.75
C ASP A 9 22.13 -21.22 17.90
N PRO A 10 22.58 -21.22 19.17
CA PRO A 10 21.69 -21.30 20.32
C PRO A 10 20.96 -19.99 20.61
N THR A 11 19.90 -20.08 21.40
CA THR A 11 19.17 -18.93 21.95
C THR A 11 19.23 -18.89 23.48
N SER A 12 18.98 -17.74 24.09
CA SER A 12 19.11 -17.53 25.54
C SER A 12 18.14 -18.33 26.40
N THR A 13 17.09 -18.90 25.81
CA THR A 13 16.14 -19.79 26.50
C THR A 13 16.49 -21.27 26.37
N GLY A 14 17.64 -21.61 25.76
CA GLY A 14 18.04 -22.99 25.49
C GLY A 14 17.46 -23.56 24.20
N GLY A 15 16.87 -22.72 23.35
CA GLY A 15 16.47 -23.08 21.99
C GLY A 15 17.61 -22.95 20.99
N MET A 16 17.30 -23.09 19.71
CA MET A 16 18.26 -22.97 18.62
C MET A 16 17.59 -22.53 17.31
N ILE A 17 18.37 -21.88 16.45
CA ILE A 17 17.93 -21.47 15.12
C ILE A 17 17.72 -22.69 14.22
N GLN A 18 16.55 -22.78 13.57
CA GLN A 18 16.14 -23.94 12.77
C GLN A 18 16.39 -23.75 11.27
N GLU A 19 16.36 -22.52 10.81
CA GLU A 19 16.38 -22.16 9.40
C GLU A 19 17.62 -21.33 9.04
N GLY A 20 18.09 -21.53 7.81
CA GLY A 20 19.21 -20.80 7.24
C GLY A 20 19.35 -21.11 5.76
N ASP A 21 19.99 -20.21 5.04
CA ASP A 21 20.16 -20.24 3.59
C ASP A 21 21.45 -20.94 3.21
N SER A 22 21.33 -22.11 2.58
CA SER A 22 22.48 -22.90 2.14
C SER A 22 23.23 -22.28 0.96
N SER A 23 22.69 -21.26 0.29
CA SER A 23 23.37 -20.52 -0.75
C SER A 23 24.37 -19.49 -0.21
N TRP A 24 24.26 -19.11 1.06
CA TRP A 24 25.22 -18.25 1.75
C TRP A 24 25.68 -18.91 3.06
N LEU A 25 26.90 -19.44 3.04
CA LEU A 25 27.51 -20.05 4.21
C LEU A 25 28.36 -19.01 4.97
N SER A 26 28.15 -18.92 6.28
CA SER A 26 29.01 -18.18 7.20
C SER A 26 29.70 -19.21 8.08
N GLU A 27 31.03 -19.30 8.01
CA GLU A 27 31.83 -20.31 8.72
C GLU A 27 31.30 -21.75 8.49
N GLY A 28 30.97 -22.06 7.22
CA GLY A 28 30.52 -23.40 6.82
C GLY A 28 29.09 -23.77 7.18
N SER A 29 28.33 -22.90 7.88
CA SER A 29 26.92 -23.13 8.21
C SER A 29 25.98 -22.15 7.49
N PRO A 30 24.76 -22.57 7.13
CA PRO A 30 23.77 -21.70 6.47
C PRO A 30 23.49 -20.42 7.26
N THR A 31 23.58 -19.27 6.60
CA THR A 31 23.32 -17.95 7.20
C THR A 31 21.83 -17.76 7.45
N THR A 32 21.45 -17.20 8.59
CA THR A 32 20.06 -16.99 8.96
C THR A 32 19.65 -15.54 8.76
N TYR A 33 18.43 -15.32 8.29
CA TYR A 33 17.85 -13.99 8.07
C TYR A 33 16.78 -13.65 9.11
N ILE A 34 16.43 -12.37 9.22
CA ILE A 34 15.27 -11.91 9.98
C ILE A 34 13.99 -12.54 9.40
N GLY A 35 13.08 -12.95 10.28
CA GLY A 35 11.85 -13.67 9.93
C GLY A 35 11.98 -15.19 9.93
N MET A 36 13.20 -15.74 9.85
CA MET A 36 13.44 -17.19 9.93
C MET A 36 13.22 -17.73 11.34
N ILE A 37 12.92 -19.02 11.45
CA ILE A 37 12.44 -19.63 12.69
C ILE A 37 13.59 -20.06 13.62
N ALA A 38 13.41 -19.77 14.91
CA ALA A 38 14.20 -20.31 16.01
C ALA A 38 13.29 -20.87 17.11
N THR A 39 13.77 -21.88 17.84
CA THR A 39 13.00 -22.52 18.91
C THR A 39 13.10 -21.77 20.25
N CYS A 40 12.11 -22.00 21.10
CA CYS A 40 12.05 -21.50 22.47
C CYS A 40 11.43 -22.56 23.38
N PRO A 41 12.22 -23.37 24.09
CA PRO A 41 11.68 -24.37 25.00
C PRO A 41 11.07 -23.75 26.27
N ALA A 42 11.27 -22.45 26.50
CA ALA A 42 10.72 -21.74 27.66
C ALA A 42 9.25 -21.29 27.51
N CYS A 43 8.63 -21.43 26.33
CA CYS A 43 7.22 -21.09 26.14
C CYS A 43 6.42 -22.22 25.47
N LYS A 44 5.09 -22.17 25.65
CA LYS A 44 4.15 -23.14 25.06
C LYS A 44 4.11 -23.11 23.53
N VAL A 45 4.42 -21.96 22.91
CA VAL A 45 4.48 -21.83 21.45
C VAL A 45 5.70 -22.57 20.87
N GLY A 46 6.76 -22.73 21.66
CA GLY A 46 7.90 -23.59 21.34
C GLY A 46 8.87 -23.06 20.28
N GLN A 47 8.47 -22.06 19.47
CA GLN A 47 9.28 -21.45 18.42
C GLN A 47 8.71 -20.10 17.96
N GLY A 48 9.46 -19.34 17.18
CA GLY A 48 8.99 -18.10 16.57
C GLY A 48 9.96 -17.53 15.55
N PRO A 49 9.55 -16.53 14.75
CA PRO A 49 10.42 -15.85 13.82
C PRO A 49 11.43 -14.96 14.55
N ILE A 50 12.62 -14.82 13.99
CA ILE A 50 13.67 -13.93 14.48
C ILE A 50 13.31 -12.48 14.11
N VAL A 51 13.42 -11.58 15.08
CA VAL A 51 13.12 -10.16 14.94
C VAL A 51 14.37 -9.34 15.22
N ALA A 52 14.59 -8.37 14.34
CA ALA A 52 15.77 -7.51 14.38
C ALA A 52 15.77 -6.59 15.60
N VAL A 53 16.92 -6.50 16.27
CA VAL A 53 17.18 -5.47 17.27
C VAL A 53 18.20 -4.50 16.70
N GLY A 54 17.78 -3.26 16.43
CA GLY A 54 18.64 -2.23 15.82
C GLY A 54 18.87 -2.38 14.31
N PRO A 55 19.67 -1.50 13.69
CA PRO A 55 19.84 -1.41 12.24
C PRO A 55 20.62 -2.59 11.63
N ARG A 56 20.53 -2.78 10.31
CA ARG A 56 21.29 -3.79 9.56
C ARG A 56 22.13 -3.16 8.46
N SER A 57 23.39 -3.55 8.43
CA SER A 57 24.36 -3.16 7.40
C SER A 57 24.60 -4.27 6.37
N ILE A 58 24.06 -5.47 6.60
CA ILE A 58 24.30 -6.66 5.77
C ILE A 58 22.97 -7.31 5.39
N ILE A 59 22.79 -7.44 4.09
CA ILE A 59 21.59 -8.00 3.45
C ILE A 59 22.06 -9.13 2.54
N GLY A 60 21.50 -10.33 2.74
CA GLY A 60 21.73 -11.48 1.88
C GLY A 60 20.57 -11.76 0.91
N PRO A 61 20.70 -12.78 0.05
CA PRO A 61 19.69 -13.22 -0.91
C PRO A 61 18.29 -13.46 -0.32
N GLY A 62 18.21 -13.83 0.95
CA GLY A 62 16.95 -14.02 1.67
C GLY A 62 16.54 -12.85 2.59
N GLY A 63 17.21 -11.70 2.51
CA GLY A 63 16.88 -10.49 3.27
C GLY A 63 17.92 -10.10 4.33
N PRO A 64 17.54 -9.24 5.30
CA PRO A 64 18.46 -8.77 6.34
C PRO A 64 19.00 -9.93 7.18
N VAL A 65 20.31 -9.94 7.40
CA VAL A 65 20.97 -11.01 8.17
C VAL A 65 20.61 -10.89 9.66
N ALA A 66 20.24 -12.01 10.27
CA ALA A 66 20.03 -12.10 11.71
C ALA A 66 21.39 -12.00 12.42
N LEU A 67 21.43 -11.24 13.51
CA LEU A 67 22.66 -10.95 14.27
C LEU A 67 22.51 -11.35 15.74
N GLN A 68 23.64 -11.48 16.41
CA GLN A 68 23.70 -11.62 17.86
C GLN A 68 22.81 -10.61 18.58
N GLY A 69 22.01 -11.08 19.54
CA GLY A 69 21.15 -10.22 20.35
C GLY A 69 19.82 -9.86 19.70
N ASP A 70 19.55 -10.33 18.48
CA ASP A 70 18.20 -10.35 17.92
C ASP A 70 17.33 -11.33 18.69
N TYR A 71 16.02 -11.09 18.75
CA TYR A 71 15.14 -11.89 19.60
C TYR A 71 14.15 -12.74 18.80
N VAL A 72 13.67 -13.82 19.40
CA VAL A 72 12.72 -14.74 18.82
C VAL A 72 11.31 -14.37 19.27
N ALA A 73 10.42 -14.03 18.34
CA ALA A 73 9.03 -13.68 18.61
C ALA A 73 8.16 -14.93 18.82
N CYS A 74 8.50 -15.72 19.84
CA CYS A 74 7.80 -16.95 20.21
C CYS A 74 6.66 -16.75 21.23
N GLY A 75 6.15 -15.52 21.38
CA GLY A 75 5.13 -15.17 22.37
C GLY A 75 5.64 -14.97 23.81
N CYS A 76 6.94 -15.14 24.07
CA CYS A 76 7.57 -14.63 25.30
C CYS A 76 7.62 -13.09 25.29
N PRO A 77 7.73 -12.43 26.45
CA PRO A 77 8.02 -10.99 26.49
C PRO A 77 9.23 -10.65 25.62
N SER A 78 9.13 -9.56 24.86
CA SER A 78 10.18 -9.13 23.92
C SER A 78 11.56 -9.12 24.59
N MET A 79 12.58 -9.53 23.84
CA MET A 79 13.97 -9.67 24.31
C MET A 79 14.23 -10.78 25.35
N SER A 80 13.25 -11.59 25.73
CA SER A 80 13.47 -12.70 26.68
C SER A 80 14.14 -13.94 26.04
N ASN A 81 13.97 -14.11 24.73
CA ASN A 81 14.64 -15.16 23.96
C ASN A 81 15.50 -14.50 22.86
N VAL A 82 16.81 -14.42 23.06
CA VAL A 82 17.75 -13.77 22.14
C VAL A 82 18.74 -14.75 21.52
N ILE A 83 19.19 -14.46 20.31
CA ILE A 83 20.18 -15.24 19.59
C ILE A 83 21.55 -15.06 20.23
N LEU A 84 22.17 -16.19 20.53
CA LEU A 84 23.52 -16.30 21.07
C LEU A 84 24.38 -17.04 20.03
N PRO A 85 24.91 -16.37 19.01
CA PRO A 85 25.69 -17.06 18.00
C PRO A 85 27.03 -17.53 18.60
N ALA A 86 27.42 -18.75 18.26
CA ALA A 86 28.77 -19.24 18.55
C ALA A 86 29.78 -18.41 17.73
N GLN A 87 31.00 -18.21 18.26
CA GLN A 87 32.06 -17.37 17.68
C GLN A 87 32.11 -17.37 16.13
N GLY A 88 32.29 -16.20 15.51
CA GLY A 88 32.33 -16.05 14.05
C GLY A 88 32.31 -14.60 13.57
N THR A 89 32.16 -14.40 12.26
CA THR A 89 32.22 -13.12 11.53
C THR A 89 31.48 -12.00 12.25
N THR A 90 32.25 -11.02 12.75
CA THR A 90 31.74 -9.86 13.47
C THR A 90 31.57 -8.68 12.52
N VAL A 91 30.43 -8.00 12.60
CA VAL A 91 30.08 -6.91 11.70
C VAL A 91 29.82 -5.62 12.49
N GLY A 92 30.39 -4.53 11.99
CA GLY A 92 30.49 -3.25 12.70
C GLY A 92 29.24 -2.38 12.56
N ASP A 93 28.34 -2.47 13.53
CA ASP A 93 27.27 -1.48 13.71
C ASP A 93 27.73 -0.39 14.70
N ASN A 94 27.68 0.88 14.28
CA ASN A 94 27.94 2.05 15.14
C ASN A 94 26.89 2.13 16.26
N MET A 95 27.30 1.97 17.51
CA MET A 95 26.46 2.10 18.71
C MET A 95 27.06 3.13 19.67
N GLY A 96 26.24 4.08 20.14
CA GLY A 96 26.44 4.88 21.35
C GLY A 96 25.50 4.43 22.50
N PRO A 97 25.74 4.81 23.77
CA PRO A 97 25.86 3.87 24.88
C PRO A 97 24.62 3.60 25.77
N ARG A 98 24.60 2.35 26.28
CA ARG A 98 23.97 1.70 27.46
C ARG A 98 22.95 2.45 28.37
N ALA A 99 21.78 1.81 28.45
CA ALA A 99 21.00 1.33 29.62
C ALA A 99 20.82 2.22 30.87
N LYS A 100 19.54 2.44 31.25
CA LYS A 100 19.05 2.35 32.65
C LYS A 100 17.52 2.14 32.72
N THR A 101 17.15 1.11 33.48
CA THR A 101 15.90 0.90 34.26
C THR A 101 14.55 0.95 33.53
N ALA A 102 13.99 -0.25 33.29
CA ALA A 102 12.58 -0.46 32.96
C ALA A 102 11.73 -0.48 34.24
N SER A 103 10.66 0.33 34.27
CA SER A 103 9.53 0.18 35.17
C SER A 103 8.38 -0.49 34.41
N THR A 104 7.91 -1.61 34.94
CA THR A 104 6.80 -2.44 34.47
C THR A 104 5.46 -1.71 34.45
N PRO A 105 4.58 -2.02 33.48
CA PRO A 105 3.14 -2.05 33.75
C PRO A 105 2.50 -3.42 33.47
N VAL A 106 1.42 -3.63 34.20
CA VAL A 106 0.68 -4.87 34.49
C VAL A 106 -0.24 -5.29 33.34
N GLU A 107 -0.33 -6.61 33.11
CA GLU A 107 -1.24 -7.27 32.17
C GLU A 107 -2.56 -7.67 32.88
N PRO A 108 -3.75 -7.49 32.26
CA PRO A 108 -4.97 -8.17 32.66
C PRO A 108 -5.15 -9.51 31.89
N PRO A 109 -5.86 -10.49 32.48
CA PRO A 109 -5.69 -11.90 32.12
C PRO A 109 -6.42 -12.32 30.84
N ALA A 110 -5.83 -13.32 30.18
CA ALA A 110 -6.32 -14.00 28.99
C ALA A 110 -7.63 -14.78 29.23
N SER A 111 -8.54 -14.73 28.24
CA SER A 111 -9.67 -15.66 28.14
C SER A 111 -9.39 -16.78 27.14
N THR A 112 -9.73 -17.99 27.54
CA THR A 112 -9.61 -19.25 26.80
C THR A 112 -10.85 -19.49 25.92
N LEU A 113 -10.61 -20.04 24.73
CA LEU A 113 -11.62 -20.57 23.80
C LEU A 113 -12.25 -21.86 24.34
N ALA A 114 -13.58 -22.00 24.22
CA ALA A 114 -14.26 -23.28 24.05
C ALA A 114 -15.67 -23.12 23.44
N ASP A 115 -16.02 -24.05 22.57
CA ASP A 115 -17.20 -24.16 21.68
C ASP A 115 -18.59 -23.96 22.30
N SER A 116 -19.50 -23.37 21.50
CA SER A 116 -20.82 -23.96 21.15
C SER A 116 -21.67 -23.00 20.30
N GLN A 117 -22.23 -23.47 19.18
CA GLN A 117 -23.36 -22.83 18.47
C GLN A 117 -24.71 -23.29 19.09
N PRO A 118 -25.87 -22.77 18.65
CA PRO A 118 -26.28 -21.37 18.53
C PRO A 118 -27.57 -21.12 19.34
N ALA A 119 -27.77 -19.93 19.91
CA ALA A 119 -29.06 -19.56 20.48
C ALA A 119 -29.38 -18.08 20.26
N SER A 120 -30.42 -17.86 19.47
CA SER A 120 -31.31 -16.71 19.43
C SER A 120 -31.40 -15.98 20.78
N ALA A 121 -31.01 -14.71 20.82
CA ALA A 121 -31.48 -13.75 21.80
C ALA A 121 -31.71 -12.41 21.11
N LEU A 122 -32.92 -11.91 21.29
CA LEU A 122 -33.47 -10.72 20.66
C LEU A 122 -32.66 -9.46 20.96
N ALA A 123 -32.68 -8.59 19.97
CA ALA A 123 -32.28 -7.21 20.04
C ALA A 123 -32.95 -6.47 21.20
N ASP A 124 -32.14 -5.70 21.92
CA ASP A 124 -32.53 -4.42 22.52
C ASP A 124 -31.26 -3.59 22.71
N SER A 125 -30.72 -3.07 21.60
CA SER A 125 -29.86 -1.89 21.68
C SER A 125 -30.73 -0.68 21.37
N VAL A 126 -30.92 0.14 22.40
CA VAL A 126 -31.58 1.44 22.34
C VAL A 126 -30.97 2.25 21.18
N THR A 127 -31.68 2.28 20.06
CA THR A 127 -31.51 3.29 19.01
C THR A 127 -31.79 4.64 19.64
N THR A 128 -30.74 5.41 19.90
CA THR A 128 -30.89 6.86 20.00
C THR A 128 -31.25 7.35 18.60
N PRO A 129 -32.42 7.98 18.40
CA PRO A 129 -32.74 8.58 17.12
C PRO A 129 -31.70 9.66 16.84
N LEU A 130 -31.06 9.58 15.67
CA LEU A 130 -30.29 10.68 15.11
C LEU A 130 -31.24 11.87 15.00
N VAL A 131 -31.18 12.79 15.96
CA VAL A 131 -31.77 14.12 15.81
C VAL A 131 -31.09 14.72 14.59
N PRO A 132 -31.83 15.22 13.58
CA PRO A 132 -31.24 15.95 12.48
C PRO A 132 -30.40 17.08 13.07
N LYS A 133 -29.08 17.01 12.88
CA LYS A 133 -28.19 18.12 13.22
C LYS A 133 -28.78 19.35 12.51
N PRO A 134 -29.12 20.43 13.22
CA PRO A 134 -29.58 21.64 12.58
C PRO A 134 -28.59 21.99 11.47
N LEU A 135 -29.08 22.30 10.27
CA LEU A 135 -28.26 22.89 9.21
C LEU A 135 -27.39 23.97 9.87
N PRO A 136 -26.05 23.87 9.82
CA PRO A 136 -25.22 24.89 10.44
C PRO A 136 -25.63 26.22 9.84
N LEU A 137 -25.90 27.21 10.71
CA LEU A 137 -26.09 28.60 10.31
C LEU A 137 -24.98 28.93 9.31
N VAL A 138 -25.34 29.11 8.05
CA VAL A 138 -24.39 29.48 7.01
C VAL A 138 -23.90 30.87 7.39
N ASP A 139 -22.71 30.93 7.98
CA ASP A 139 -22.01 32.19 8.18
C ASP A 139 -21.76 32.74 6.77
N LEU A 140 -22.47 33.81 6.41
CA LEU A 140 -22.40 34.45 5.10
C LEU A 140 -20.99 34.99 4.77
N LEU A 141 -20.07 34.93 5.74
CA LEU A 141 -18.65 35.29 5.61
C LEU A 141 -17.71 34.06 5.62
N GLU A 142 -18.22 32.82 5.74
CA GLU A 142 -17.40 31.60 5.70
C GLU A 142 -16.88 31.35 4.28
N THR A 143 -15.56 31.27 4.12
CA THR A 143 -14.93 30.89 2.85
C THR A 143 -14.44 29.44 2.92
N ARG A 144 -14.84 28.62 1.95
CA ARG A 144 -14.43 27.22 1.86
C ARG A 144 -13.38 27.00 0.78
N ILE A 145 -12.30 26.30 1.12
CA ILE A 145 -11.17 25.99 0.23
C ILE A 145 -10.96 24.48 0.19
N GLY A 146 -10.91 23.90 -1.00
CA GLY A 146 -10.56 22.49 -1.19
C GLY A 146 -9.06 22.31 -1.43
N VAL A 147 -8.44 21.29 -0.83
CA VAL A 147 -7.05 20.91 -1.03
C VAL A 147 -6.99 19.44 -1.43
N PHE A 148 -6.40 19.15 -2.58
CA PHE A 148 -6.51 17.86 -3.26
C PHE A 148 -5.10 17.28 -3.50
N PHE A 149 -4.73 16.23 -2.76
CA PHE A 149 -3.42 15.59 -2.84
C PHE A 149 -3.47 14.31 -3.67
N ASP A 150 -2.90 14.34 -4.87
CA ASP A 150 -3.00 13.19 -5.78
C ASP A 150 -2.10 12.00 -5.39
N GLY A 151 -2.40 10.83 -5.96
CA GLY A 151 -1.67 9.59 -5.74
C GLY A 151 -0.28 9.61 -6.36
N THR A 152 0.59 8.70 -5.91
CA THR A 152 1.94 8.58 -6.46
C THR A 152 1.94 8.43 -7.98
N GLN A 153 2.86 9.11 -8.67
CA GLN A 153 2.98 9.08 -10.12
C GLN A 153 1.74 9.60 -10.86
N ASN A 154 0.75 10.16 -10.17
CA ASN A 154 -0.42 10.74 -10.80
C ASN A 154 -0.27 12.26 -10.89
N ASN A 155 -0.47 12.78 -12.09
CA ASN A 155 -0.44 14.21 -12.34
C ASN A 155 -1.43 14.55 -13.46
N MET A 156 -2.56 15.16 -13.08
CA MET A 156 -3.60 15.56 -14.02
C MET A 156 -3.09 16.48 -15.14
N HIS A 157 -2.13 17.37 -14.85
CA HIS A 157 -1.57 18.29 -15.85
C HIS A 157 -0.72 17.54 -16.88
N ASN A 158 0.06 16.54 -16.44
CA ASN A 158 0.85 15.70 -17.34
C ASN A 158 -0.04 14.82 -18.23
N SER A 159 -1.06 14.17 -17.67
CA SER A 159 -2.04 13.39 -18.46
C SER A 159 -2.75 14.26 -19.50
N LYS A 160 -3.20 15.47 -19.12
CA LYS A 160 -3.82 16.42 -20.06
C LYS A 160 -2.86 16.87 -21.16
N LEU A 161 -1.58 17.08 -20.83
CA LEU A 161 -0.57 17.47 -21.81
C LEU A 161 -0.28 16.34 -22.80
N ARG A 162 -0.22 15.07 -22.35
CA ARG A 162 -0.16 13.91 -23.26
C ARG A 162 -1.35 13.91 -24.22
N GLU A 163 -2.58 14.01 -23.70
CA GLU A 163 -3.77 13.98 -24.55
C GLU A 163 -3.82 15.12 -25.56
N GLN A 164 -3.35 16.31 -25.19
CA GLN A 164 -3.22 17.44 -26.12
C GLN A 164 -2.22 17.11 -27.23
N CYS A 165 -1.08 16.51 -26.89
CA CYS A 165 -0.04 16.13 -27.83
C CYS A 165 -0.40 14.95 -28.75
N GLU A 166 -1.24 14.04 -28.28
CA GLU A 166 -1.83 12.99 -29.12
C GLU A 166 -2.86 13.55 -30.10
N ARG A 167 -3.58 14.61 -29.72
CA ARG A 167 -4.61 15.27 -30.55
C ARG A 167 -4.04 16.31 -31.52
N ALA A 168 -2.92 16.94 -31.19
CA ALA A 168 -2.30 17.99 -31.99
C ALA A 168 -0.76 17.88 -31.94
N SER A 169 -0.11 17.87 -33.11
CA SER A 169 1.35 17.85 -33.23
C SER A 169 1.97 19.23 -32.99
N ASP A 170 1.95 19.70 -31.74
CA ASP A 170 2.50 20.99 -31.32
C ASP A 170 4.01 20.89 -30.98
N ALA A 171 4.74 21.99 -31.07
CA ALA A 171 6.18 22.05 -30.78
C ALA A 171 6.49 21.66 -29.31
N VAL A 172 5.57 21.95 -28.38
CA VAL A 172 5.67 21.53 -26.96
C VAL A 172 5.75 20.00 -26.84
N CYS A 173 5.16 19.25 -27.77
CA CYS A 173 5.08 17.78 -27.71
C CYS A 173 6.42 17.08 -27.92
N SER A 174 7.33 17.70 -28.68
CA SER A 174 8.69 17.18 -28.86
C SER A 174 9.48 17.05 -27.54
N SER A 175 9.15 17.89 -26.55
CA SER A 175 9.83 17.90 -25.24
C SER A 175 9.39 16.76 -24.30
N ILE A 176 8.22 16.15 -24.55
CA ILE A 176 7.65 15.09 -23.72
C ILE A 176 7.48 13.76 -24.45
N GLU A 177 7.76 13.69 -25.75
CA GLU A 177 7.59 12.47 -26.57
C GLU A 177 8.27 11.24 -25.95
N LYS A 178 9.45 11.42 -25.35
CA LYS A 178 10.20 10.34 -24.68
C LYS A 178 9.62 9.92 -23.32
N LEU A 179 8.66 10.66 -22.79
CA LEU A 179 7.99 10.39 -21.52
C LEU A 179 6.67 9.63 -21.73
N ILE A 180 6.09 9.70 -22.95
CA ILE A 180 4.86 9.01 -23.33
C ILE A 180 5.18 7.54 -23.68
N GLY A 181 4.35 6.61 -23.21
CA GLY A 181 4.50 5.17 -23.41
C GLY A 181 5.64 4.55 -22.59
N ALA A 182 6.19 5.27 -21.62
CA ALA A 182 7.35 4.88 -20.83
C ALA A 182 6.99 4.46 -19.39
N GLY A 183 5.69 4.36 -19.07
CA GLY A 183 5.20 4.06 -17.73
C GLY A 183 5.37 5.25 -16.77
N THR A 184 5.20 6.46 -17.28
CA THR A 184 5.34 7.71 -16.49
C THR A 184 3.99 8.28 -16.09
N SER A 185 3.99 9.37 -15.32
CA SER A 185 2.77 10.11 -14.96
C SER A 185 1.95 10.60 -16.16
N TYR A 186 2.56 10.70 -17.34
CA TYR A 186 1.87 11.04 -18.59
C TYR A 186 0.94 9.92 -19.07
N ASP A 187 1.27 8.66 -18.77
CA ASP A 187 0.57 7.47 -19.25
C ASP A 187 -0.66 7.11 -18.40
N ASN A 188 -0.82 7.76 -17.24
CA ASN A 188 -1.91 7.49 -16.32
C ASN A 188 -3.20 8.22 -16.72
N GLY A 189 -4.34 7.60 -16.38
CA GLY A 189 -5.64 8.24 -16.42
C GLY A 189 -5.84 9.23 -15.26
N LEU A 190 -6.99 9.91 -15.24
CA LEU A 190 -7.34 10.76 -14.11
C LEU A 190 -7.62 9.92 -12.86
N THR A 191 -7.17 10.40 -11.71
CA THR A 191 -7.57 9.85 -10.40
C THR A 191 -8.89 10.44 -9.94
N ASN A 192 -9.50 9.83 -8.93
CA ASN A 192 -10.68 10.37 -8.28
C ASN A 192 -10.39 11.68 -7.54
N VAL A 193 -9.15 11.90 -7.07
CA VAL A 193 -8.74 13.20 -6.52
C VAL A 193 -8.81 14.28 -7.59
N ALA A 194 -8.27 14.02 -8.78
CA ALA A 194 -8.33 14.96 -9.91
C ALA A 194 -9.77 15.20 -10.39
N ARG A 195 -10.62 14.17 -10.42
CA ARG A 195 -12.05 14.30 -10.75
C ARG A 195 -12.79 15.18 -9.74
N LEU A 196 -12.59 14.93 -8.45
CA LEU A 196 -13.21 15.72 -7.37
C LEU A 196 -12.72 17.17 -7.39
N HIS A 197 -11.43 17.40 -7.66
CA HIS A 197 -10.88 18.74 -7.85
C HIS A 197 -11.58 19.49 -8.99
N ASN A 198 -11.75 18.85 -10.16
CA ASN A 198 -12.43 19.46 -11.30
C ASN A 198 -13.92 19.74 -11.04
N ALA A 199 -14.57 18.96 -10.18
CA ALA A 199 -15.97 19.15 -9.81
C ALA A 199 -16.18 20.17 -8.68
N TYR A 200 -15.12 20.60 -7.99
CA TYR A 200 -15.21 21.54 -6.87
C TYR A 200 -15.43 22.97 -7.37
N THR A 201 -16.42 23.68 -6.80
CA THR A 201 -16.83 25.01 -7.29
C THR A 201 -16.27 26.18 -6.49
N GLY A 202 -15.71 25.91 -5.30
CA GLY A 202 -15.00 26.90 -4.50
C GLY A 202 -13.55 27.10 -4.94
N LYS A 203 -12.78 27.84 -4.14
CA LYS A 203 -11.31 27.89 -4.33
C LYS A 203 -10.73 26.51 -4.09
N ALA A 204 -9.93 26.01 -5.02
CA ALA A 204 -9.32 24.69 -4.95
C ALA A 204 -7.82 24.76 -5.19
N ILE A 205 -7.08 23.96 -4.43
CA ILE A 205 -5.64 23.75 -4.55
C ILE A 205 -5.44 22.29 -4.93
N TYR A 206 -4.83 22.05 -6.09
CA TYR A 206 -4.39 20.71 -6.50
C TYR A 206 -2.90 20.56 -6.27
N ILE A 207 -2.52 19.50 -5.58
CA ILE A 207 -1.13 19.12 -5.33
C ILE A 207 -0.89 17.81 -6.06
N GLU A 208 0.01 17.83 -7.05
CA GLU A 208 0.31 16.65 -7.85
C GLU A 208 0.99 15.54 -7.03
N GLY A 209 0.92 14.32 -7.55
CA GLY A 209 1.38 13.11 -6.90
C GLY A 209 2.85 13.09 -6.52
N ILE A 210 3.17 12.32 -5.47
CA ILE A 210 4.55 12.02 -5.07
C ILE A 210 5.32 11.47 -6.28
N GLY A 211 6.58 11.89 -6.45
CA GLY A 211 7.41 11.51 -7.59
C GLY A 211 7.09 12.24 -8.91
N THR A 212 6.21 13.25 -8.90
CA THR A 212 5.87 14.02 -10.11
C THR A 212 6.02 15.53 -9.91
N GLN A 213 6.25 16.22 -11.03
CA GLN A 213 6.16 17.67 -11.17
C GLN A 213 5.52 17.99 -12.53
N SER A 214 4.66 19.00 -12.56
CA SER A 214 3.89 19.35 -13.77
C SER A 214 4.82 19.83 -14.89
N GLY A 215 4.71 19.20 -16.06
CA GLY A 215 5.51 19.51 -17.25
C GLY A 215 6.95 18.99 -17.23
N LEU A 216 7.33 18.20 -16.22
CA LEU A 216 8.68 17.65 -16.06
C LEU A 216 8.65 16.12 -16.00
N ALA A 217 9.82 15.50 -16.22
CA ALA A 217 10.00 14.06 -16.04
C ALA A 217 9.77 13.64 -14.58
N ASP A 218 9.28 12.42 -14.38
CA ASP A 218 9.05 11.88 -13.04
C ASP A 218 10.36 11.77 -12.23
N ASP A 219 10.28 12.15 -10.96
CA ASP A 219 11.37 12.00 -9.98
C ASP A 219 11.40 10.55 -9.49
N THR A 220 12.14 9.71 -10.22
CA THR A 220 12.30 8.28 -9.90
C THR A 220 12.79 8.01 -8.47
N LYS A 221 13.58 8.91 -7.87
CA LYS A 221 14.06 8.76 -6.49
C LYS A 221 12.97 9.10 -5.48
N GLY A 222 12.24 10.19 -5.70
CA GLY A 222 11.09 10.56 -4.88
C GLY A 222 9.94 9.56 -4.98
N LEU A 223 9.73 8.98 -6.17
CA LEU A 223 8.76 7.92 -6.43
C LEU A 223 9.04 6.65 -5.61
N ALA A 224 10.30 6.21 -5.64
CA ALA A 224 10.76 5.01 -4.96
C ALA A 224 10.69 5.12 -3.44
N LEU A 225 11.09 6.27 -2.90
CA LEU A 225 11.33 6.42 -1.46
C LEU A 225 10.25 7.22 -0.74
N GLY A 226 9.40 7.97 -1.45
CA GLY A 226 8.41 8.84 -0.80
C GLY A 226 9.01 10.02 -0.01
N ILE A 227 10.34 10.23 -0.11
CA ILE A 227 11.12 11.31 0.53
C ILE A 227 11.73 12.26 -0.51
N GLY A 228 12.38 13.33 -0.04
CA GLY A 228 13.03 14.31 -0.90
C GLY A 228 12.06 15.36 -1.43
N GLY A 229 12.48 16.11 -2.46
CA GLY A 229 11.75 17.29 -2.97
C GLY A 229 10.34 17.03 -3.49
N THR A 230 9.99 15.77 -3.77
CA THR A 230 8.65 15.35 -4.22
C THR A 230 7.96 14.39 -3.25
N GLY A 231 8.52 14.18 -2.04
CA GLY A 231 8.01 13.26 -1.04
C GLY A 231 6.79 13.76 -0.26
N VAL A 232 6.24 12.90 0.61
CA VAL A 232 4.98 13.13 1.36
C VAL A 232 5.00 14.45 2.14
N ILE A 233 6.05 14.69 2.93
CA ILE A 233 6.19 15.91 3.74
C ILE A 233 6.27 17.16 2.84
N MET A 234 7.01 17.08 1.74
CA MET A 234 7.17 18.22 0.83
C MET A 234 5.87 18.57 0.09
N LYS A 235 5.10 17.55 -0.34
CA LYS A 235 3.77 17.78 -0.92
C LYS A 235 2.81 18.38 0.11
N ALA A 236 2.80 17.88 1.34
CA ALA A 236 2.01 18.47 2.41
C ALA A 236 2.41 19.94 2.68
N GLN A 237 3.71 20.25 2.72
CA GLN A 237 4.22 21.61 2.89
C GLN A 237 3.80 22.53 1.74
N MET A 238 3.88 22.05 0.49
CA MET A 238 3.40 22.80 -0.67
C MET A 238 1.91 23.15 -0.55
N GLY A 239 1.10 22.21 -0.06
CA GLY A 239 -0.31 22.46 0.26
C GLY A 239 -0.49 23.56 1.33
N LEU A 240 0.31 23.53 2.41
CA LEU A 240 0.26 24.54 3.48
C LEU A 240 0.66 25.92 2.98
N ASP A 241 1.71 26.00 2.16
CA ASP A 241 2.22 27.26 1.62
C ASP A 241 1.17 27.90 0.69
N GLN A 242 0.61 27.10 -0.23
CA GLN A 242 -0.44 27.57 -1.13
C GLN A 242 -1.71 27.96 -0.36
N LEU A 243 -2.15 27.17 0.62
CA LEU A 243 -3.31 27.50 1.45
C LEU A 243 -3.08 28.81 2.21
N THR A 244 -1.91 28.96 2.83
CA THR A 244 -1.56 30.17 3.60
C THR A 244 -1.62 31.41 2.74
N ALA A 245 -1.04 31.36 1.53
CA ALA A 245 -1.11 32.46 0.57
C ALA A 245 -2.57 32.80 0.17
N HIS A 246 -3.39 31.78 -0.09
CA HIS A 246 -4.81 31.99 -0.40
C HIS A 246 -5.58 32.60 0.77
N VAL A 247 -5.35 32.11 1.99
CA VAL A 247 -6.02 32.59 3.21
C VAL A 247 -5.66 34.04 3.52
N GLN A 248 -4.40 34.42 3.34
CA GLN A 248 -3.93 35.81 3.52
C GLN A 248 -4.60 36.78 2.55
N SER A 249 -4.99 36.30 1.36
CA SER A 249 -5.68 37.11 0.35
C SER A 249 -7.20 37.17 0.53
N LEU A 250 -7.78 36.52 1.56
CA LEU A 250 -9.23 36.46 1.76
C LEU A 250 -9.76 37.68 2.53
N PRO A 251 -11.00 38.12 2.23
CA PRO A 251 -11.70 39.07 3.08
C PRO A 251 -11.84 38.53 4.52
N PRO A 252 -12.13 39.39 5.52
CA PRO A 252 -12.40 38.95 6.88
C PRO A 252 -13.52 37.90 6.90
N GLY A 253 -13.33 36.84 7.69
CA GLY A 253 -14.28 35.72 7.75
C GLY A 253 -13.60 34.44 8.22
N SER A 254 -14.41 33.46 8.63
CA SER A 254 -13.97 32.11 8.97
C SER A 254 -13.56 31.34 7.71
N VAL A 255 -12.65 30.39 7.86
CA VAL A 255 -12.19 29.52 6.76
C VAL A 255 -12.47 28.07 7.08
N VAL A 256 -13.02 27.36 6.10
CA VAL A 256 -13.19 25.91 6.13
C VAL A 256 -12.30 25.29 5.07
N VAL A 257 -11.55 24.27 5.46
CA VAL A 257 -10.69 23.53 4.55
C VAL A 257 -11.24 22.14 4.34
N ASP A 258 -11.51 21.77 3.10
CA ASP A 258 -11.78 20.39 2.71
C ASP A 258 -10.52 19.76 2.17
N VAL A 259 -10.23 18.54 2.57
CA VAL A 259 -8.98 17.87 2.21
C VAL A 259 -9.29 16.52 1.58
N PHE A 260 -8.76 16.29 0.39
CA PHE A 260 -8.87 15.00 -0.28
C PHE A 260 -7.48 14.45 -0.55
N GLY A 261 -7.32 13.13 -0.51
CA GLY A 261 -6.07 12.53 -0.92
C GLY A 261 -6.18 11.06 -1.29
N PHE A 262 -5.30 10.60 -2.18
CA PHE A 262 -5.21 9.20 -2.61
C PHE A 262 -3.81 8.63 -2.32
N SER A 263 -3.69 7.40 -1.80
CA SER A 263 -2.42 6.70 -1.65
C SER A 263 -1.44 7.47 -0.74
N ARG A 264 -0.24 7.77 -1.23
CA ARG A 264 0.70 8.69 -0.57
C ARG A 264 0.22 10.14 -0.52
N GLY A 265 -0.65 10.56 -1.43
CA GLY A 265 -1.40 11.82 -1.33
C GLY A 265 -2.34 11.83 -0.13
N ALA A 266 -2.96 10.70 0.22
CA ALA A 266 -3.75 10.58 1.46
C ALA A 266 -2.86 10.67 2.71
N ALA A 267 -1.64 10.12 2.66
CA ALA A 267 -0.65 10.32 3.72
C ALA A 267 -0.24 11.80 3.86
N ALA A 268 -0.04 12.50 2.72
CA ALA A 268 0.24 13.92 2.69
C ALA A 268 -0.93 14.75 3.23
N ALA A 269 -2.17 14.40 2.88
CA ALA A 269 -3.39 15.01 3.42
C ALA A 269 -3.48 14.89 4.95
N ARG A 270 -3.21 13.70 5.49
CA ARG A 270 -3.20 13.46 6.94
C ARG A 270 -2.11 14.28 7.64
N HIS A 271 -0.92 14.34 7.05
CA HIS A 271 0.17 15.17 7.57
C HIS A 271 -0.17 16.67 7.52
N PHE A 272 -0.70 17.11 6.38
CA PHE A 272 -1.16 18.48 6.15
C PHE A 272 -2.18 18.91 7.21
N ILE A 273 -3.18 18.09 7.52
CA ILE A 273 -4.19 18.39 8.54
C ILE A 273 -3.54 18.58 9.91
N ASN A 274 -2.65 17.68 10.31
CA ASN A 274 -1.94 17.78 11.59
C ASN A 274 -1.13 19.07 11.71
N LYS A 275 -0.48 19.49 10.62
CA LYS A 275 0.28 20.74 10.60
C LYS A 275 -0.65 21.96 10.56
N LEU A 276 -1.68 21.93 9.72
CA LEU A 276 -2.65 23.02 9.57
C LEU A 276 -3.32 23.37 10.90
N LEU A 277 -3.76 22.36 11.67
CA LEU A 277 -4.41 22.57 12.96
C LEU A 277 -3.48 23.17 14.03
N ALA A 278 -2.16 23.04 13.85
CA ALA A 278 -1.17 23.67 14.71
C ALA A 278 -0.80 25.11 14.27
N LEU A 279 -1.22 25.54 13.07
CA LEU A 279 -0.93 26.87 12.56
C LEU A 279 -1.94 27.91 13.10
N ASN A 280 -1.45 29.10 13.37
CA ASN A 280 -2.28 30.27 13.61
C ASN A 280 -2.21 31.21 12.39
N LEU A 281 -3.24 31.16 11.55
CA LEU A 281 -3.35 32.02 10.36
C LEU A 281 -4.02 33.37 10.65
N GLY A 282 -4.18 33.74 11.93
CA GLY A 282 -4.78 35.03 12.33
C GLY A 282 -6.30 35.12 12.13
N ARG A 283 -6.98 33.99 11.91
CA ARG A 283 -8.45 33.91 11.78
C ARG A 283 -8.97 32.52 12.16
N PRO A 284 -10.28 32.38 12.46
CA PRO A 284 -10.88 31.08 12.71
C PRO A 284 -10.74 30.17 11.48
N LEU A 285 -10.17 28.98 11.70
CA LEU A 285 -10.02 27.95 10.69
C LEU A 285 -10.46 26.61 11.26
N ARG A 286 -11.18 25.83 10.47
CA ARG A 286 -11.51 24.43 10.78
C ARG A 286 -11.39 23.56 9.53
N VAL A 287 -11.24 22.26 9.73
CA VAL A 287 -11.30 21.28 8.65
C VAL A 287 -12.74 20.77 8.54
N GLY A 288 -13.35 20.93 7.37
CA GLY A 288 -14.72 20.53 7.12
C GLY A 288 -14.80 19.04 6.83
N PHE A 289 -14.41 18.66 5.61
CA PHE A 289 -14.44 17.27 5.16
C PHE A 289 -13.04 16.75 4.85
N VAL A 290 -12.77 15.51 5.22
CA VAL A 290 -11.55 14.78 4.85
C VAL A 290 -11.92 13.51 4.09
N GLY A 291 -11.64 13.48 2.79
CA GLY A 291 -11.92 12.35 1.90
C GLY A 291 -10.65 11.63 1.48
N LEU A 292 -10.39 10.46 2.06
CA LEU A 292 -9.19 9.67 1.77
C LEU A 292 -9.53 8.47 0.88
N PHE A 293 -8.64 8.19 -0.07
CA PHE A 293 -8.65 6.96 -0.86
C PHE A 293 -7.41 6.16 -0.49
N ASP A 294 -7.65 5.02 0.15
CA ASP A 294 -6.71 3.93 0.36
C ASP A 294 -5.32 4.38 0.82
N THR A 295 -5.23 4.94 2.04
CA THR A 295 -3.99 5.55 2.53
C THR A 295 -2.84 4.55 2.56
N VAL A 296 -1.77 4.87 1.85
CA VAL A 296 -0.50 4.13 1.85
C VAL A 296 0.60 5.12 2.21
N ALA A 297 1.24 4.94 3.37
CA ALA A 297 2.29 5.85 3.84
C ALA A 297 3.63 5.57 3.17
N ALA A 298 3.96 4.28 3.04
CA ALA A 298 5.04 3.70 2.25
C ALA A 298 6.19 4.66 1.91
N ILE A 299 7.00 4.98 2.92
CA ILE A 299 8.22 5.76 2.75
C ILE A 299 9.38 4.78 2.75
N GLY A 300 9.73 4.25 1.58
CA GLY A 300 10.86 3.35 1.44
C GLY A 300 12.16 4.09 1.74
N SER A 301 13.09 3.45 2.45
CA SER A 301 14.45 3.95 2.58
C SER A 301 15.38 3.19 1.63
N ALA A 302 16.35 3.88 1.01
CA ALA A 302 17.36 3.24 0.18
C ALA A 302 18.30 2.33 1.02
N ALA A 303 18.31 2.51 2.35
CA ALA A 303 19.03 1.66 3.29
C ALA A 303 18.27 0.36 3.63
N ASP A 304 16.95 0.34 3.41
CA ASP A 304 16.05 -0.80 3.63
C ASP A 304 15.62 -1.48 2.31
N GLY A 305 16.32 -1.20 1.20
CA GLY A 305 16.07 -1.84 -0.09
C GLY A 305 14.75 -1.45 -0.76
N LEU A 306 14.23 -0.24 -0.48
CA LEU A 306 12.89 0.22 -0.88
C LEU A 306 11.74 -0.57 -0.20
N ASP A 307 12.00 -1.25 0.92
CA ASP A 307 10.92 -1.79 1.75
C ASP A 307 10.09 -0.63 2.31
N THR A 308 8.84 -0.54 1.86
CA THR A 308 7.88 0.47 2.29
C THR A 308 6.81 -0.12 3.21
N SER A 309 7.05 -1.36 3.67
CA SER A 309 6.04 -2.16 4.33
C SER A 309 5.99 -1.95 5.83
N ASP A 310 6.89 -1.19 6.47
CA ASP A 310 6.95 -0.99 7.92
C ASP A 310 6.11 0.21 8.44
N ASP A 311 6.03 0.40 9.76
CA ASP A 311 5.33 1.53 10.40
C ASP A 311 6.25 2.77 10.60
N ASN A 312 7.46 2.76 10.04
CA ASN A 312 8.42 3.84 10.19
C ASN A 312 8.17 4.95 9.15
N ASN A 313 7.22 5.83 9.45
CA ASN A 313 6.80 6.89 8.55
C ASN A 313 7.76 8.08 8.46
N LEU A 314 9.03 7.97 8.91
CA LEU A 314 10.10 8.98 8.77
C LEU A 314 9.67 10.44 9.07
N GLY A 315 8.83 10.63 10.10
CA GLY A 315 8.33 11.95 10.53
C GLY A 315 7.00 12.40 9.91
N VAL A 316 6.35 11.57 9.09
CA VAL A 316 5.00 11.81 8.58
C VAL A 316 3.97 11.49 9.67
N SER A 317 3.37 12.54 10.25
CA SER A 317 2.22 12.45 11.14
C SER A 317 0.96 11.95 10.42
N LEU A 318 0.57 10.70 10.69
CA LEU A 318 -0.61 10.08 10.07
C LEU A 318 -1.82 10.04 10.99
N TYR A 319 -1.64 10.14 12.31
CA TYR A 319 -2.77 10.09 13.24
C TYR A 319 -3.75 11.23 12.98
N LEU A 320 -5.03 10.91 12.78
CA LEU A 320 -6.11 11.89 12.74
C LEU A 320 -6.83 11.85 14.09
N ALA A 321 -6.72 12.91 14.87
CA ALA A 321 -7.38 12.97 16.18
C ALA A 321 -8.90 13.06 16.01
N PRO A 322 -9.71 12.42 16.89
CA PRO A 322 -11.15 12.66 16.93
C PRO A 322 -11.46 14.16 17.01
N GLY A 323 -12.33 14.65 16.14
CA GLY A 323 -12.66 16.08 16.05
C GLY A 323 -11.65 16.95 15.30
N CYS A 324 -10.63 16.38 14.66
CA CYS A 324 -9.71 17.13 13.79
C CYS A 324 -10.39 17.71 12.54
N ALA A 325 -11.54 17.15 12.15
CA ALA A 325 -12.41 17.64 11.09
C ALA A 325 -13.87 17.34 11.45
N ASP A 326 -14.83 18.03 10.81
CA ASP A 326 -16.25 17.74 11.01
C ASP A 326 -16.60 16.32 10.55
N GLN A 327 -16.01 15.87 9.46
CA GLN A 327 -16.15 14.51 8.90
C GLN A 327 -14.83 14.01 8.31
N VAL A 328 -14.51 12.74 8.57
CA VAL A 328 -13.39 12.03 7.95
C VAL A 328 -13.91 10.70 7.44
N VAL A 329 -13.66 10.45 6.15
CA VAL A 329 -14.02 9.21 5.47
C VAL A 329 -12.81 8.67 4.73
N GLN A 330 -12.56 7.36 4.84
CA GLN A 330 -11.60 6.67 3.99
C GLN A 330 -12.28 5.53 3.23
N LEU A 331 -12.14 5.53 1.90
CA LEU A 331 -12.49 4.39 1.06
C LEU A 331 -11.26 3.51 0.89
N THR A 332 -11.38 2.19 1.06
CA THR A 332 -10.23 1.26 1.02
C THR A 332 -10.40 0.14 0.02
N ALA A 333 -9.29 -0.34 -0.52
CA ALA A 333 -9.26 -1.42 -1.51
C ALA A 333 -9.33 -2.80 -0.85
N HIS A 334 -10.37 -3.57 -1.17
CA HIS A 334 -10.54 -4.94 -0.69
C HIS A 334 -9.60 -5.94 -1.36
N HIS A 335 -9.23 -5.72 -2.63
CA HIS A 335 -8.39 -6.61 -3.43
C HIS A 335 -6.97 -6.07 -3.66
N GLU A 336 -6.46 -5.27 -2.71
CA GLU A 336 -5.06 -4.86 -2.72
C GLU A 336 -4.24 -5.85 -1.91
N TYR A 337 -3.31 -6.54 -2.56
CA TYR A 337 -2.54 -7.63 -1.93
C TYR A 337 -1.04 -7.45 -2.03
N ARG A 338 -0.53 -6.33 -2.56
CA ARG A 338 0.91 -6.10 -2.69
C ARG A 338 1.56 -5.84 -1.34
N VAL A 339 2.78 -6.35 -1.18
CA VAL A 339 3.60 -6.16 0.02
C VAL A 339 3.88 -4.69 0.33
N ASN A 340 4.12 -3.88 -0.71
CA ASN A 340 4.51 -2.48 -0.59
C ASN A 340 3.33 -1.51 -0.42
N PHE A 341 2.09 -2.01 -0.48
CA PHE A 341 0.86 -1.19 -0.42
C PHE A 341 0.11 -1.42 0.89
N ALA A 342 0.84 -1.41 2.01
CA ALA A 342 0.26 -1.55 3.34
C ALA A 342 -0.73 -0.41 3.64
N LEU A 343 -1.95 -0.79 4.07
CA LEU A 343 -3.00 0.16 4.42
C LEU A 343 -2.67 0.85 5.74
N ASN A 344 -2.81 2.17 5.79
CA ASN A 344 -2.82 2.93 7.04
C ASN A 344 -4.29 3.22 7.39
N SER A 345 -4.88 2.38 8.23
CA SER A 345 -6.29 2.39 8.58
C SER A 345 -6.63 3.54 9.55
N ILE A 346 -7.83 4.11 9.37
CA ILE A 346 -8.43 5.08 10.28
C ILE A 346 -9.62 4.51 11.07
N SER A 347 -9.97 3.24 10.83
CA SER A 347 -11.19 2.59 11.33
C SER A 347 -11.38 2.62 12.84
N SER A 348 -10.31 2.78 13.62
CA SER A 348 -10.38 2.87 15.09
C SER A 348 -11.14 4.10 15.61
N THR A 349 -11.21 5.18 14.83
CA THR A 349 -11.79 6.46 15.29
C THR A 349 -12.63 7.19 14.24
N HIS A 350 -12.58 6.78 12.97
CA HIS A 350 -13.23 7.47 11.85
C HIS A 350 -13.88 6.45 10.89
N ARG A 351 -14.73 6.94 9.98
CA ARG A 351 -15.47 6.11 9.04
C ARG A 351 -14.54 5.57 7.96
N GLU A 352 -14.38 4.26 7.91
CA GLU A 352 -13.61 3.55 6.89
C GLU A 352 -14.51 2.54 6.17
N ILE A 353 -14.56 2.61 4.84
CA ILE A 353 -15.48 1.82 4.01
C ILE A 353 -14.64 1.01 3.01
N PRO A 354 -14.54 -0.32 3.16
CA PRO A 354 -13.89 -1.16 2.17
C PRO A 354 -14.78 -1.33 0.94
N LEU A 355 -14.19 -1.27 -0.26
CA LEU A 355 -14.87 -1.41 -1.54
C LEU A 355 -14.15 -2.46 -2.40
N TYR A 356 -14.88 -3.10 -3.32
CA TYR A 356 -14.28 -4.05 -4.25
C TYR A 356 -13.35 -3.33 -5.23
N GLY A 357 -12.19 -3.95 -5.49
CA GLY A 357 -11.14 -3.43 -6.37
C GLY A 357 -9.78 -3.37 -5.68
N ALA A 358 -8.73 -3.21 -6.49
CA ALA A 358 -7.37 -2.93 -6.03
C ALA A 358 -7.16 -1.42 -5.77
N HIS A 359 -5.95 -1.03 -5.36
CA HIS A 359 -5.63 0.35 -4.95
C HIS A 359 -6.12 1.44 -5.91
N SER A 360 -5.78 1.34 -7.19
CA SER A 360 -6.19 2.33 -8.20
C SER A 360 -7.60 2.09 -8.76
N ASP A 361 -8.23 0.95 -8.45
CA ASP A 361 -9.69 0.81 -8.64
C ASP A 361 -10.47 1.63 -7.59
N ILE A 362 -9.82 2.08 -6.51
CA ILE A 362 -10.42 2.96 -5.51
C ILE A 362 -9.98 4.40 -5.73
N GLY A 363 -8.69 4.63 -5.92
CA GLY A 363 -8.13 5.98 -6.12
C GLY A 363 -8.25 6.53 -7.52
N GLY A 364 -8.46 5.68 -8.53
CA GLY A 364 -8.41 6.02 -9.94
C GLY A 364 -6.99 6.05 -10.51
N GLY A 365 -6.91 6.27 -11.83
CA GLY A 365 -5.67 6.35 -12.60
C GLY A 365 -5.53 5.26 -13.66
N TYR A 366 -6.41 4.25 -13.65
CA TYR A 366 -6.41 3.23 -14.69
C TYR A 366 -7.03 3.75 -15.98
N LEU A 367 -6.42 3.33 -17.09
CA LEU A 367 -6.97 3.38 -18.44
C LEU A 367 -7.43 2.00 -18.85
N ALA A 368 -8.38 1.92 -19.77
CA ALA A 368 -8.77 0.65 -20.35
C ALA A 368 -7.59 0.02 -21.09
N GLY A 369 -7.33 -1.26 -20.86
CA GLY A 369 -6.16 -1.90 -21.43
C GLY A 369 -6.04 -3.38 -21.13
N GLU A 370 -5.03 -3.99 -21.77
CA GLU A 370 -4.65 -5.36 -21.50
C GLU A 370 -3.75 -5.44 -20.26
N GLU A 371 -4.18 -6.21 -19.27
CA GLU A 371 -3.38 -6.64 -18.15
C GLU A 371 -2.65 -7.93 -18.54
N ARG A 372 -1.31 -7.88 -18.57
CA ARG A 372 -0.46 -9.05 -18.80
C ARG A 372 0.52 -9.23 -17.64
N ILE A 373 0.17 -10.11 -16.70
CA ILE A 373 0.90 -10.23 -15.43
C ILE A 373 1.36 -11.66 -15.14
N PRO A 374 2.62 -11.88 -14.71
CA PRO A 374 3.07 -13.14 -14.15
C PRO A 374 2.42 -13.35 -12.77
N ILE A 375 1.64 -14.41 -12.62
CA ILE A 375 0.89 -14.72 -11.39
C ILE A 375 1.68 -15.61 -10.41
N ALA A 376 2.81 -16.16 -10.86
CA ALA A 376 3.71 -16.96 -10.05
C ALA A 376 5.12 -16.39 -10.12
N ARG A 377 5.88 -16.52 -9.02
CA ARG A 377 7.29 -16.14 -9.01
C ARG A 377 8.03 -16.94 -10.10
N PRO A 378 8.84 -16.28 -10.96
CA PRO A 378 9.60 -16.98 -11.97
C PRO A 378 10.42 -18.11 -11.39
N TYR A 379 10.26 -19.31 -11.95
CA TYR A 379 11.02 -20.48 -11.54
C TYR A 379 12.19 -20.66 -12.49
N GLU A 380 13.38 -20.36 -11.97
CA GLU A 380 14.62 -20.37 -12.73
C GLU A 380 15.54 -21.51 -12.27
N VAL A 381 16.12 -22.22 -13.24
CA VAL A 381 17.16 -23.22 -12.99
C VAL A 381 18.24 -23.15 -14.06
N THR A 382 19.45 -23.54 -13.70
CA THR A 382 20.54 -23.73 -14.66
C THR A 382 21.00 -25.18 -14.67
N MET A 383 20.98 -25.83 -15.83
CA MET A 383 21.36 -27.24 -16.00
C MET A 383 22.40 -27.43 -17.11
N MET A 384 22.98 -28.62 -17.21
CA MET A 384 23.92 -28.96 -18.28
C MET A 384 23.20 -29.01 -19.63
N VAL A 385 23.88 -28.63 -20.70
CA VAL A 385 23.31 -28.70 -22.05
C VAL A 385 22.93 -30.15 -22.38
N GLY A 386 21.68 -30.35 -22.81
CA GLY A 386 21.18 -31.67 -23.22
C GLY A 386 20.67 -32.57 -22.09
N ASP A 387 20.67 -32.12 -20.83
CA ASP A 387 20.17 -32.88 -19.69
C ASP A 387 18.63 -33.00 -19.70
N GLN A 388 18.13 -34.07 -20.33
CA GLN A 388 16.69 -34.31 -20.50
C GLN A 388 15.98 -34.68 -19.19
N GLU A 389 16.68 -35.34 -18.26
CA GLU A 389 16.10 -35.72 -16.96
C GLU A 389 15.90 -34.49 -16.08
N ALA A 390 16.91 -33.62 -16.01
CA ALA A 390 16.80 -32.34 -15.30
C ALA A 390 15.71 -31.46 -15.92
N LEU A 391 15.61 -31.40 -17.25
CA LEU A 391 14.56 -30.64 -17.93
C LEU A 391 13.16 -31.18 -17.62
N LYS A 392 13.00 -32.51 -17.57
CA LYS A 392 11.72 -33.14 -17.21
C LYS A 392 11.34 -32.85 -15.75
N ALA A 393 12.30 -32.97 -14.83
CA ALA A 393 12.08 -32.66 -13.42
C ALA A 393 11.71 -31.18 -13.21
N PHE A 394 12.42 -30.28 -13.90
CA PHE A 394 12.12 -28.85 -13.91
C PHE A 394 10.69 -28.56 -14.39
N LYS A 395 10.29 -29.11 -15.55
CA LYS A 395 8.94 -28.91 -16.09
C LYS A 395 7.86 -29.44 -15.14
N SER A 396 8.07 -30.62 -14.55
CA SER A 396 7.13 -31.19 -13.59
C SER A 396 6.95 -30.32 -12.35
N GLU A 397 8.05 -29.78 -11.82
CA GLU A 397 8.00 -28.88 -10.65
C GLU A 397 7.39 -27.52 -11.00
N ALA A 398 7.69 -26.97 -12.18
CA ALA A 398 7.08 -25.75 -12.69
C ALA A 398 5.55 -25.90 -12.75
N SER A 399 5.04 -27.00 -13.35
CA SER A 399 3.60 -27.27 -13.43
C SER A 399 2.92 -27.35 -12.06
N LYS A 400 3.57 -27.93 -11.04
CA LYS A 400 3.01 -27.97 -9.67
C LYS A 400 2.90 -26.59 -9.07
N ARG A 401 3.96 -25.78 -9.18
CA ARG A 401 3.97 -24.39 -8.66
C ARG A 401 2.86 -23.56 -9.29
N TYR A 402 2.66 -23.72 -10.59
CA TYR A 402 1.67 -22.95 -11.33
C TYR A 402 0.25 -23.42 -11.05
N TYR A 403 0.01 -24.71 -10.88
CA TYR A 403 -1.29 -25.20 -10.47
C TYR A 403 -1.77 -24.57 -9.14
N GLU A 404 -0.87 -24.38 -8.18
CA GLU A 404 -1.23 -23.69 -6.93
C GLU A 404 -1.46 -22.19 -7.13
N ALA A 405 -0.65 -21.51 -7.95
CA ALA A 405 -0.89 -20.10 -8.29
C ALA A 405 -2.24 -19.91 -8.97
N GLN A 406 -2.61 -20.77 -9.93
CA GLN A 406 -3.86 -20.67 -10.68
C GLN A 406 -5.10 -20.67 -9.77
N LYS A 407 -5.11 -21.49 -8.71
CA LYS A 407 -6.22 -21.51 -7.73
C LYS A 407 -6.41 -20.17 -7.03
N VAL A 408 -5.31 -19.47 -6.74
CA VAL A 408 -5.33 -18.17 -6.05
C VAL A 408 -5.90 -17.07 -6.95
N TYR A 409 -5.64 -17.13 -8.25
CA TYR A 409 -6.05 -16.11 -9.22
C TYR A 409 -7.31 -16.48 -10.01
N GLN A 410 -7.93 -17.64 -9.75
CA GLN A 410 -9.06 -18.15 -10.53
C GLN A 410 -10.25 -17.18 -10.62
N ALA A 411 -10.48 -16.37 -9.57
CA ALA A 411 -11.58 -15.40 -9.52
C ALA A 411 -11.45 -14.29 -10.57
N TYR A 412 -10.23 -14.00 -11.03
CA TYR A 412 -9.95 -12.96 -12.02
C TYR A 412 -10.17 -13.42 -13.47
N LEU A 413 -10.38 -14.73 -13.68
CA LEU A 413 -10.46 -15.34 -15.01
C LEU A 413 -11.91 -15.44 -15.47
N ALA A 414 -12.22 -14.80 -16.59
CA ALA A 414 -13.45 -15.05 -17.33
C ALA A 414 -13.38 -16.42 -18.03
N THR A 415 -12.22 -16.79 -18.56
CA THR A 415 -11.98 -18.08 -19.19
C THR A 415 -10.60 -18.64 -18.83
N PRO A 416 -10.45 -19.98 -18.76
CA PRO A 416 -9.14 -20.60 -18.48
C PRO A 416 -8.06 -20.27 -19.52
N SER A 417 -8.44 -19.91 -20.76
CA SER A 417 -7.51 -19.54 -21.83
C SER A 417 -6.76 -18.24 -21.58
N GLN A 418 -7.18 -17.44 -20.61
CA GLN A 418 -6.49 -16.21 -20.18
C GLN A 418 -5.21 -16.52 -19.39
N LEU A 419 -4.97 -17.78 -19.03
CA LEU A 419 -3.71 -18.23 -18.44
C LEU A 419 -2.85 -18.93 -19.47
N LYS A 420 -1.57 -18.57 -19.50
CA LYS A 420 -0.58 -19.21 -20.38
C LYS A 420 0.71 -19.48 -19.63
N ASP A 421 1.17 -20.71 -19.71
CA ASP A 421 2.51 -21.09 -19.25
C ASP A 421 3.55 -20.66 -20.30
N GLU A 422 4.61 -20.00 -19.85
CA GLU A 422 5.71 -19.52 -20.68
C GLU A 422 7.03 -20.12 -20.22
N LEU A 423 7.80 -20.64 -21.17
CA LEU A 423 9.13 -21.21 -20.93
C LEU A 423 10.16 -20.46 -21.77
N HIS A 424 11.07 -19.78 -21.11
CA HIS A 424 12.19 -19.08 -21.72
C HIS A 424 13.49 -19.87 -21.49
N GLN A 425 14.35 -19.89 -22.51
CA GLN A 425 15.63 -20.59 -22.48
C GLN A 425 16.73 -19.62 -22.90
N TYR A 426 17.87 -19.64 -22.20
CA TYR A 426 19.06 -18.88 -22.58
C TYR A 426 20.33 -19.69 -22.37
N SER A 427 21.36 -19.38 -23.17
CA SER A 427 22.65 -20.09 -23.12
C SER A 427 23.62 -19.36 -22.20
N ILE A 428 24.30 -20.10 -21.34
CA ILE A 428 25.34 -19.59 -20.44
C ILE A 428 26.68 -20.19 -20.90
N PRO A 429 27.56 -19.39 -21.51
CA PRO A 429 28.89 -19.86 -21.91
C PRO A 429 29.69 -20.27 -20.68
N THR A 430 30.21 -21.49 -20.66
CA THR A 430 31.14 -21.96 -19.62
C THR A 430 32.32 -22.67 -20.27
N PRO A 431 33.52 -22.65 -19.64
CA PRO A 431 34.71 -23.33 -20.17
C PRO A 431 34.56 -24.85 -20.33
N SER A 432 33.54 -25.46 -19.71
CA SER A 432 33.35 -26.91 -19.54
C SER A 432 32.19 -27.49 -20.35
N GLY A 433 31.75 -26.85 -21.44
CA GLY A 433 30.72 -27.39 -22.34
C GLY A 433 29.36 -26.67 -22.32
N GLY A 434 29.28 -25.48 -21.71
CA GLY A 434 28.08 -24.65 -21.67
C GLY A 434 27.04 -25.12 -20.65
N ARG A 435 26.21 -24.20 -20.16
CA ARG A 435 25.00 -24.49 -19.40
C ARG A 435 23.80 -23.84 -20.07
N THR A 436 22.62 -24.39 -19.82
CA THR A 436 21.36 -23.79 -20.27
C THR A 436 20.58 -23.31 -19.06
N GLY A 437 20.21 -22.03 -19.08
CA GLY A 437 19.25 -21.45 -18.15
C GLY A 437 17.83 -21.62 -18.67
N TYR A 438 16.92 -22.01 -17.78
CA TYR A 438 15.49 -22.12 -18.05
C TYR A 438 14.72 -21.28 -17.05
N ILE A 439 13.78 -20.47 -17.55
CA ILE A 439 12.85 -19.68 -16.74
C ILE A 439 11.44 -20.08 -17.15
N ALA A 440 10.69 -20.63 -16.21
CA ALA A 440 9.28 -20.89 -16.40
C ALA A 440 8.45 -19.83 -15.66
N ASN A 441 7.30 -19.48 -16.25
CA ASN A 441 6.30 -18.56 -15.71
C ASN A 441 4.87 -19.05 -16.06
N THR A 442 3.88 -18.55 -15.32
CA THR A 442 2.48 -18.53 -15.75
C THR A 442 2.01 -17.09 -15.79
N VAL A 443 1.51 -16.68 -16.94
CA VAL A 443 1.08 -15.31 -17.22
C VAL A 443 -0.44 -15.29 -17.40
N MET A 444 -1.10 -14.39 -16.68
CA MET A 444 -2.49 -14.03 -16.91
C MET A 444 -2.53 -12.85 -17.89
N THR A 445 -3.28 -13.02 -18.99
CA THR A 445 -3.55 -11.99 -19.99
C THR A 445 -5.04 -11.78 -20.12
N ARG A 446 -5.51 -10.56 -19.85
CA ARG A 446 -6.93 -10.20 -19.95
C ARG A 446 -7.12 -8.71 -20.23
N TYR A 447 -8.27 -8.35 -20.78
CA TYR A 447 -8.66 -6.95 -20.93
C TYR A 447 -9.46 -6.51 -19.70
N VAL A 448 -9.08 -5.38 -19.09
CA VAL A 448 -9.73 -4.84 -17.89
C VAL A 448 -10.30 -3.46 -18.18
N LYS A 449 -11.54 -3.26 -17.76
CA LYS A 449 -12.32 -2.02 -17.87
C LYS A 449 -12.06 -1.11 -16.66
N PRO A 450 -11.79 0.21 -16.84
CA PRO A 450 -11.39 1.09 -15.76
C PRO A 450 -12.55 1.64 -14.92
N GLU A 451 -13.81 1.47 -15.31
CA GLU A 451 -14.95 2.22 -14.79
C GLU A 451 -15.33 1.89 -13.34
N LEU A 452 -14.83 0.79 -12.75
CA LEU A 452 -14.99 0.51 -11.33
C LEU A 452 -14.42 1.63 -10.45
N GLN A 453 -13.37 2.30 -10.92
CA GLN A 453 -12.80 3.47 -10.23
C GLN A 453 -13.80 4.62 -10.08
N LEU A 454 -14.78 4.73 -10.98
CA LEU A 454 -15.79 5.78 -10.92
C LEU A 454 -16.73 5.59 -9.73
N LEU A 455 -17.01 4.36 -9.30
CA LEU A 455 -17.92 4.10 -8.17
C LEU A 455 -17.37 4.69 -6.88
N ALA A 456 -16.07 4.53 -6.61
CA ALA A 456 -15.43 5.14 -5.45
C ALA A 456 -15.42 6.68 -5.54
N GLY A 457 -15.18 7.23 -6.73
CA GLY A 457 -15.22 8.68 -6.97
C GLY A 457 -16.59 9.29 -6.71
N HIS A 458 -17.65 8.69 -7.27
CA HIS A 458 -19.04 9.11 -7.07
C HIS A 458 -19.48 8.95 -5.62
N LEU A 459 -19.10 7.87 -4.94
CA LEU A 459 -19.41 7.67 -3.53
C LEU A 459 -18.77 8.75 -2.65
N MET A 460 -17.46 9.02 -2.84
CA MET A 460 -16.77 10.06 -2.09
C MET A 460 -17.37 11.43 -2.36
N ARG A 461 -17.71 11.73 -3.62
CA ARG A 461 -18.38 12.97 -4.01
C ARG A 461 -19.71 13.13 -3.27
N GLN A 462 -20.53 12.08 -3.23
CA GLN A 462 -21.81 12.10 -2.53
C GLN A 462 -21.62 12.38 -1.02
N LEU A 463 -20.72 11.66 -0.36
CA LEU A 463 -20.43 11.83 1.06
C LEU A 463 -19.89 13.24 1.39
N ALA A 464 -19.08 13.80 0.48
CA ALA A 464 -18.59 15.17 0.58
C ALA A 464 -19.74 16.18 0.42
N ALA A 465 -20.59 16.03 -0.60
CA ALA A 465 -21.73 16.92 -0.84
C ALA A 465 -22.73 16.91 0.34
N GLU A 466 -23.02 15.73 0.89
CA GLU A 466 -23.83 15.56 2.11
C GLU A 466 -23.23 16.28 3.33
N SER A 467 -21.90 16.47 3.33
CA SER A 467 -21.15 17.19 4.37
C SER A 467 -20.98 18.69 4.08
N GLY A 468 -21.71 19.22 3.07
CA GLY A 468 -21.68 20.64 2.70
C GLY A 468 -20.46 21.08 1.89
N VAL A 469 -19.73 20.13 1.30
CA VAL A 469 -18.63 20.44 0.36
C VAL A 469 -19.25 20.98 -0.95
N PRO A 470 -18.77 22.12 -1.49
CA PRO A 470 -19.31 22.71 -2.72
C PRO A 470 -18.79 21.98 -3.96
N ILE A 471 -19.36 20.80 -4.23
CA ILE A 471 -18.92 19.90 -5.30
C ILE A 471 -20.06 19.48 -6.22
N LEU A 472 -19.87 19.65 -7.53
CA LEU A 472 -20.82 19.23 -8.57
C LEU A 472 -20.77 17.71 -8.80
N GLU A 473 -21.71 17.21 -9.59
CA GLU A 473 -21.64 15.85 -10.11
C GLU A 473 -20.37 15.66 -10.95
N LEU A 474 -19.81 14.45 -10.90
CA LEU A 474 -18.67 14.11 -11.75
C LEU A 474 -19.11 13.99 -13.22
N THR A 475 -18.26 14.42 -14.13
CA THR A 475 -18.55 14.43 -15.57
C THR A 475 -18.65 13.03 -16.17
N GLU A 476 -17.84 12.08 -15.68
CA GLU A 476 -17.87 10.68 -16.10
C GLU A 476 -18.99 9.95 -15.35
N THR A 477 -19.97 9.43 -16.08
CA THR A 477 -21.12 8.73 -15.51
C THR A 477 -20.80 7.28 -15.17
N ILE A 478 -21.49 6.72 -14.18
CA ILE A 478 -21.43 5.29 -13.87
C ILE A 478 -22.13 4.51 -14.99
N PRO A 479 -21.49 3.49 -15.60
CA PRO A 479 -22.15 2.62 -16.56
C PRO A 479 -23.36 1.90 -15.95
N ASP A 480 -24.41 1.70 -16.75
CA ASP A 480 -25.66 1.05 -16.30
C ASP A 480 -25.42 -0.32 -15.66
N GLU A 481 -24.47 -1.10 -16.21
CA GLU A 481 -24.10 -2.42 -15.68
C GLU A 481 -23.49 -2.38 -14.26
N LEU A 482 -22.96 -1.22 -13.83
CA LEU A 482 -22.41 -1.01 -12.49
C LEU A 482 -23.39 -0.28 -11.54
N ALA A 483 -24.56 0.16 -12.00
CA ALA A 483 -25.49 0.96 -11.20
C ALA A 483 -26.01 0.21 -9.96
N ALA A 484 -26.31 -1.08 -10.08
CA ALA A 484 -26.73 -1.91 -8.96
C ALA A 484 -25.60 -2.14 -7.93
N ILE A 485 -24.36 -2.26 -8.40
CA ILE A 485 -23.16 -2.37 -7.54
C ILE A 485 -22.95 -1.04 -6.81
N PHE A 486 -23.11 0.10 -7.50
CA PHE A 486 -23.03 1.41 -6.86
C PHE A 486 -24.09 1.60 -5.77
N THR A 487 -25.31 1.09 -5.98
CA THR A 487 -26.36 1.09 -4.95
C THR A 487 -25.90 0.31 -3.71
N ALA A 488 -25.24 -0.84 -3.88
CA ALA A 488 -24.66 -1.59 -2.77
C ALA A 488 -23.52 -0.82 -2.06
N TYR A 489 -22.72 -0.04 -2.80
CA TYR A 489 -21.67 0.81 -2.23
C TYR A 489 -22.27 1.93 -1.37
N GLN A 490 -23.35 2.56 -1.82
CA GLN A 490 -24.09 3.57 -1.06
C GLN A 490 -24.69 2.97 0.23
N ALA A 491 -25.25 1.76 0.16
CA ALA A 491 -25.75 1.05 1.32
C ALA A 491 -24.62 0.75 2.33
N ALA A 492 -23.51 0.21 1.86
CA ALA A 492 -22.33 -0.12 2.68
C ALA A 492 -21.71 1.12 3.34
N ALA A 493 -21.75 2.27 2.67
CA ALA A 493 -21.31 3.51 3.29
C ALA A 493 -22.11 3.77 4.57
N THR A 494 -23.42 3.55 4.57
CA THR A 494 -24.30 3.81 5.72
C THR A 494 -24.14 2.76 6.82
N THR A 495 -24.07 1.48 6.46
CA THR A 495 -24.03 0.37 7.42
C THR A 495 -22.62 0.06 7.93
N GLY A 496 -21.59 0.50 7.22
CA GLY A 496 -20.23 0.02 7.38
C GLY A 496 -20.01 -1.37 6.77
N GLY A 497 -18.75 -1.75 6.62
CA GLY A 497 -18.35 -3.05 6.07
C GLY A 497 -18.24 -3.09 4.55
N LEU A 498 -17.94 -4.28 4.03
CA LEU A 498 -17.83 -4.53 2.59
C LEU A 498 -19.25 -4.55 1.96
N PRO A 499 -19.46 -3.95 0.78
CA PRO A 499 -20.73 -4.03 0.08
C PRO A 499 -21.20 -5.47 -0.11
N THR A 500 -22.48 -5.74 0.14
CA THR A 500 -23.06 -7.05 -0.15
C THR A 500 -23.43 -7.11 -1.62
N LEU A 501 -22.75 -7.96 -2.39
CA LEU A 501 -23.01 -8.18 -3.81
C LEU A 501 -23.58 -9.58 -4.06
N THR A 502 -24.33 -9.73 -5.16
CA THR A 502 -24.70 -11.08 -5.64
C THR A 502 -23.48 -11.78 -6.25
N PRO A 503 -23.46 -13.11 -6.33
CA PRO A 503 -22.38 -13.85 -6.99
C PRO A 503 -22.12 -13.39 -8.43
N GLU A 504 -23.16 -12.99 -9.17
CA GLU A 504 -23.04 -12.49 -10.54
C GLU A 504 -22.37 -11.12 -10.60
N GLN A 505 -22.68 -10.23 -9.64
CA GLN A 505 -22.06 -8.92 -9.52
C GLN A 505 -20.59 -9.03 -9.12
N GLU A 506 -20.27 -9.89 -8.16
CA GLU A 506 -18.89 -10.15 -7.76
C GLU A 506 -18.09 -10.78 -8.92
N HIS A 507 -18.67 -11.73 -9.65
CA HIS A 507 -18.06 -12.32 -10.83
C HIS A 507 -17.81 -11.28 -11.94
N LEU A 508 -18.77 -10.38 -12.20
CA LEU A 508 -18.60 -9.28 -13.15
C LEU A 508 -17.44 -8.38 -12.75
N ILE A 509 -17.38 -7.95 -11.48
CA ILE A 509 -16.30 -7.12 -10.97
C ILE A 509 -14.96 -7.84 -11.16
N MET A 510 -14.83 -9.06 -10.66
CA MET A 510 -13.54 -9.74 -10.62
C MET A 510 -12.98 -10.07 -12.00
N THR A 511 -13.85 -10.40 -12.96
CA THR A 511 -13.42 -10.83 -14.30
C THR A 511 -13.26 -9.70 -15.30
N GLN A 512 -13.95 -8.57 -15.12
CA GLN A 512 -13.94 -7.47 -16.10
C GLN A 512 -13.38 -6.15 -15.58
N TYR A 513 -13.42 -5.89 -14.28
CA TYR A 513 -13.19 -4.53 -13.76
C TYR A 513 -12.10 -4.41 -12.68
N ALA A 514 -12.03 -5.36 -11.75
CA ALA A 514 -11.03 -5.32 -10.68
C ALA A 514 -9.67 -5.70 -11.26
N HIS A 515 -8.70 -4.79 -11.18
CA HIS A 515 -7.33 -5.04 -11.64
C HIS A 515 -6.62 -5.99 -10.66
N CYS A 516 -5.72 -6.83 -11.17
CA CYS A 516 -4.91 -7.71 -10.36
C CYS A 516 -3.56 -7.04 -10.07
N SER A 517 -3.59 -6.15 -9.08
CA SER A 517 -2.44 -5.30 -8.75
C SER A 517 -1.18 -6.07 -8.32
N ASP A 518 -1.34 -7.23 -7.66
CA ASP A 518 -0.23 -8.06 -7.24
C ASP A 518 0.26 -8.99 -8.36
N SER A 519 1.57 -8.95 -8.63
CA SER A 519 2.21 -9.71 -9.68
C SER A 519 3.70 -9.91 -9.45
N TRP A 520 4.30 -10.82 -10.21
CA TRP A 520 5.75 -11.06 -10.22
C TRP A 520 6.43 -10.39 -11.41
N VAL A 521 5.92 -9.24 -11.87
CA VAL A 521 6.64 -8.40 -12.81
C VAL A 521 7.92 -7.88 -12.14
N THR A 522 9.05 -8.03 -12.81
CA THR A 522 10.34 -7.51 -12.36
C THR A 522 10.62 -6.15 -12.99
N SER A 523 11.04 -5.19 -12.16
CA SER A 523 11.56 -3.90 -12.59
C SER A 523 12.94 -3.72 -11.99
N ALA A 524 13.98 -3.59 -12.83
CA ALA A 524 15.38 -3.52 -12.42
C ALA A 524 15.82 -4.63 -11.44
N GLY A 525 15.24 -5.84 -11.56
CA GLY A 525 15.55 -6.98 -10.69
C GLY A 525 14.72 -7.06 -9.40
N ILE A 526 13.79 -6.13 -9.18
CA ILE A 526 12.94 -6.04 -7.98
C ILE A 526 11.48 -6.34 -8.35
N PHE A 527 10.80 -7.14 -7.53
CA PHE A 527 9.36 -7.41 -7.66
C PHE A 527 8.55 -6.37 -6.87
N VAL A 528 8.43 -5.17 -7.42
CA VAL A 528 7.75 -4.03 -6.74
C VAL A 528 6.29 -4.33 -6.42
N ASN A 529 5.63 -5.12 -7.27
CA ASN A 529 4.23 -5.52 -7.12
C ASN A 529 4.07 -6.91 -6.50
N ALA A 530 5.10 -7.46 -5.84
CA ALA A 530 5.01 -8.79 -5.25
C ALA A 530 3.81 -8.90 -4.28
N PRO A 531 3.07 -10.02 -4.31
CA PRO A 531 2.03 -10.27 -3.33
C PRO A 531 2.62 -10.38 -1.92
N ALA A 532 1.88 -9.88 -0.94
CA ALA A 532 2.15 -10.09 0.47
C ALA A 532 2.03 -11.58 0.82
N PRO A 533 2.71 -12.05 1.88
CA PRO A 533 2.57 -13.44 2.35
C PRO A 533 1.10 -13.82 2.55
N SER A 534 0.72 -15.01 2.06
CA SER A 534 -0.66 -15.51 2.05
C SER A 534 -1.68 -14.64 1.31
N ARG A 535 -1.21 -13.66 0.52
CA ARG A 535 -2.06 -12.71 -0.21
C ARG A 535 -3.03 -11.97 0.73
N ILE A 536 -2.52 -11.58 1.90
CA ILE A 536 -3.23 -10.78 2.91
C ILE A 536 -2.53 -9.43 3.02
N ARG A 537 -3.30 -8.36 2.80
CA ARG A 537 -2.80 -6.99 2.90
C ARG A 537 -2.34 -6.69 4.32
N ARG A 538 -1.18 -6.07 4.47
CA ARG A 538 -0.75 -5.52 5.76
C ARG A 538 -1.57 -4.27 6.10
N VAL A 539 -2.04 -4.18 7.33
CA VAL A 539 -2.84 -3.05 7.82
C VAL A 539 -2.21 -2.49 9.10
N TYR A 540 -1.92 -1.20 9.08
CA TYR A 540 -1.46 -0.41 10.20
C TYR A 540 -2.61 0.42 10.76
N GLN A 541 -3.03 0.11 11.98
CA GLN A 541 -4.01 0.91 12.69
C GLN A 541 -3.38 2.25 13.07
N GLN A 542 -4.12 3.35 12.91
CA GLN A 542 -3.62 4.64 13.38
C GLN A 542 -3.40 4.63 14.89
N GLN A 543 -2.31 5.25 15.34
CA GLN A 543 -1.94 5.33 16.74
C GLN A 543 -1.48 6.75 17.07
N GLN A 544 -1.92 7.28 18.21
CA GLN A 544 -1.48 8.60 18.66
C GLN A 544 0.03 8.56 18.96
N GLY A 545 0.78 9.53 18.43
CA GLY A 545 2.22 9.63 18.64
C GLY A 545 3.09 8.79 17.69
N LYS A 546 2.50 8.15 16.68
CA LYS A 546 3.20 7.48 15.58
C LYS A 546 3.00 8.17 14.24
#